data_AF-A0A8H5EAI4-F1
#
_entry.id   AF-A0A8H5EAI4-F1
#
_cell.length_a   1.000
_cell.length_b   1.000
_cell.length_c   1.000
_cell.angle_alpha   90.00
_cell.angle_beta   90.00
_cell.angle_gamma   90.00
#
_symmetry.space_group_name_H-M   'P 1'
#
loop_
_entity.id
_entity.type
_entity.pdbx_description
1 polymer ?
#
loop_
_entity_poly.entity_id
_entity_poly.type
_entity_poly.pdbx_seq_one_letter_code
_entity_poly.pdbx_strand_id
1 'polypeptide(L)'
;MTWLGNTPFWNPYQLLTYAPLFNRSSSTPNLILALAFVFFFPSSFFILAVFISVADPLSILASIAGLVALADLIFRSGTKYVKSYRGASTEVGNLIREIRSLSVILHNLSLVAFDLEETEPTAAVHESSSVLQPHYLHDCHQLLRRLETGLSRTEASLDSGSEHQRLYARLKWPFTSTESKEMIQDVQRYNQIIHTALAADSLAMLKHCLSRQDEIKNGLDKISLTAERILEIQVKISHDAKRNQVLRDFGRVNPRGEYETNRKLRQGRTGLWLTQGPDFDFWYSTLGSRLWCSGIPGAGKSVLAVAMTEECLQ
;
A
#
# COMPACT_ATOMS: atom_id res chain seq x y z
N MET A 1 -2.76 35.20 26.75
CA MET A 1 -3.30 34.56 27.98
C MET A 1 -3.84 33.20 27.56
N THR A 2 -3.01 32.16 27.71
CA THR A 2 -3.17 31.01 28.67
C THR A 2 -4.26 30.04 28.18
N TRP A 3 -3.97 28.91 27.50
CA TRP A 3 -3.23 27.68 27.88
C TRP A 3 -3.63 27.02 29.21
N LEU A 4 -3.72 25.68 29.17
CA LEU A 4 -4.18 24.67 30.16
C LEU A 4 -5.69 24.36 30.05
N GLY A 5 -6.17 23.14 29.84
CA GLY A 5 -5.60 21.80 29.99
C GLY A 5 -6.63 20.95 30.76
N ASN A 6 -7.00 19.76 30.27
CA ASN A 6 -7.18 18.55 31.08
C ASN A 6 -7.76 17.38 30.28
N THR A 7 -6.92 16.35 30.17
CA THR A 7 -7.24 14.94 29.99
C THR A 7 -8.00 14.39 31.21
N PRO A 8 -8.86 13.37 31.08
CA PRO A 8 -9.34 12.63 32.23
C PRO A 8 -8.29 11.60 32.66
N PHE A 9 -7.82 11.76 33.90
CA PHE A 9 -6.99 10.82 34.66
C PHE A 9 -7.74 9.48 34.82
N TRP A 10 -7.13 8.38 34.40
CA TRP A 10 -7.56 7.03 34.76
C TRP A 10 -7.11 6.73 36.20
N ASN A 11 -8.07 6.45 37.09
CA ASN A 11 -7.83 6.06 38.47
C ASN A 11 -7.73 4.52 38.56
N PRO A 12 -6.63 3.92 39.05
CA PRO A 12 -6.44 2.46 39.06
C PRO A 12 -7.26 1.68 40.11
N TYR A 13 -8.11 2.33 40.91
CA TYR A 13 -8.74 1.69 42.08
C TYR A 13 -10.22 1.33 41.92
N GLN A 14 -10.81 1.38 40.71
CA GLN A 14 -12.21 1.01 40.49
C GLN A 14 -12.47 -0.41 39.92
N LEU A 15 -11.45 -1.27 39.79
CA LEU A 15 -11.61 -2.64 39.26
C LEU A 15 -11.82 -3.73 40.32
N LEU A 16 -12.17 -3.37 41.57
CA LEU A 16 -12.32 -4.35 42.67
C LEU A 16 -13.74 -4.58 43.18
N THR A 17 -14.78 -4.10 42.49
CA THR A 17 -16.18 -4.25 42.96
C THR A 17 -17.09 -5.07 42.04
N TYR A 18 -16.56 -5.76 41.02
CA TYR A 18 -17.36 -6.69 40.20
C TYR A 18 -16.82 -8.12 40.26
N ALA A 19 -16.94 -8.73 41.43
CA ALA A 19 -17.08 -10.18 41.58
C ALA A 19 -18.17 -10.39 42.65
N PRO A 20 -19.33 -10.97 42.29
CA PRO A 20 -19.38 -12.42 42.26
C PRO A 20 -20.28 -13.00 41.16
N LEU A 21 -19.93 -14.19 40.66
CA LEU A 21 -20.84 -15.33 40.43
C LEU A 21 -20.06 -16.44 39.70
N PHE A 22 -19.26 -17.20 40.45
CA PHE A 22 -18.94 -18.56 40.06
C PHE A 22 -18.89 -19.42 41.33
N ASN A 23 -20.06 -19.97 41.67
CA ASN A 23 -20.18 -21.03 42.65
C ASN A 23 -20.26 -22.37 41.91
N ARG A 24 -19.39 -23.29 42.32
CA ARG A 24 -19.46 -24.76 42.23
C ARG A 24 -20.02 -25.39 40.94
N SER A 25 -19.11 -25.90 40.12
CA SER A 25 -18.96 -27.35 39.88
C SER A 25 -17.99 -27.61 38.73
N SER A 26 -16.73 -27.92 39.04
CA SER A 26 -15.93 -28.88 38.26
C SER A 26 -14.57 -29.06 38.91
N SER A 27 -14.33 -30.28 39.37
CA SER A 27 -13.03 -30.78 39.81
C SER A 27 -12.02 -30.70 38.66
N THR A 28 -11.11 -29.74 38.67
CA THR A 28 -9.84 -29.84 37.94
C THR A 28 -8.71 -29.17 38.73
N PRO A 29 -7.86 -29.92 39.45
CA PRO A 29 -6.70 -29.36 40.16
C PRO A 29 -5.65 -28.75 39.20
N ASN A 30 -5.79 -28.97 37.89
CA ASN A 30 -4.86 -28.50 36.85
C ASN A 30 -5.01 -27.00 36.54
N LEU A 31 -6.19 -26.39 36.75
CA LEU A 31 -6.41 -24.98 36.39
C LEU A 31 -5.78 -24.02 37.40
N ILE A 32 -5.77 -24.40 38.68
CA ILE A 32 -5.17 -23.60 39.77
C ILE A 32 -3.64 -23.73 39.71
N LEU A 33 -3.11 -24.89 39.33
CA LEU A 33 -1.66 -25.07 39.11
C LEU A 33 -1.15 -24.30 37.88
N ALA A 34 -1.97 -24.22 36.81
CA ALA A 34 -1.65 -23.44 35.63
C ALA A 34 -1.61 -21.93 35.93
N LEU A 35 -2.56 -21.41 36.72
CA LEU A 35 -2.58 -20.00 37.12
C LEU A 35 -1.46 -19.64 38.11
N ALA A 36 -1.05 -20.58 38.97
CA ALA A 36 0.08 -20.37 39.88
C ALA A 36 1.44 -20.34 39.16
N PHE A 37 1.60 -21.09 38.06
CA PHE A 37 2.84 -21.09 37.26
C PHE A 37 3.03 -19.81 36.41
N VAL A 38 1.94 -19.14 36.04
CA VAL A 38 1.97 -17.89 35.25
C VAL A 38 2.61 -16.72 36.01
N PHE A 39 2.60 -16.74 37.35
CA PHE A 39 3.13 -15.63 38.16
C PHE A 39 4.61 -15.76 38.55
N PHE A 40 5.28 -16.91 38.33
CA PHE A 40 6.61 -17.14 38.91
C PHE A 40 7.80 -17.10 37.93
N PHE A 41 7.61 -17.21 36.61
CA PHE A 41 8.72 -17.15 35.64
C PHE A 41 8.33 -16.47 34.31
N PRO A 42 8.47 -15.14 34.18
CA PRO A 42 8.07 -14.41 32.97
C PRO A 42 9.00 -14.60 31.76
N SER A 43 10.19 -15.20 31.94
CA SER A 43 11.19 -15.30 30.86
C SER A 43 11.13 -16.59 30.02
N SER A 44 10.37 -17.59 30.45
CA SER A 44 10.44 -18.94 29.84
C SER A 44 9.15 -19.39 29.14
N PHE A 45 8.07 -18.61 29.24
CA PHE A 45 6.75 -18.99 28.71
C PHE A 45 6.50 -18.54 27.27
N PHE A 46 7.28 -17.57 26.75
CA PHE A 46 7.18 -17.14 25.36
C PHE A 46 7.60 -18.21 24.34
N ILE A 47 8.31 -19.26 24.78
CA ILE A 47 8.84 -20.29 23.88
C ILE A 47 7.90 -21.51 23.78
N LEU A 48 7.03 -21.77 24.76
CA LEU A 48 6.31 -23.05 24.84
C LEU A 48 4.86 -23.02 24.32
N ALA A 49 4.22 -21.84 24.23
CA ALA A 49 2.84 -21.72 23.76
C ALA A 49 2.69 -21.68 22.21
N VAL A 50 3.80 -21.60 21.47
CA VAL A 50 3.81 -21.55 19.99
C VAL A 50 3.62 -22.94 19.35
N PHE A 51 3.50 -24.01 20.14
CA PHE A 51 3.67 -25.38 19.65
C PHE A 51 2.40 -26.15 19.23
N ILE A 52 1.24 -25.53 19.02
CA ILE A 52 0.02 -26.29 18.63
C ILE A 52 -0.69 -25.71 17.39
N SER A 53 -0.34 -26.30 16.24
CA SER A 53 -1.23 -26.74 15.15
C SER A 53 -2.21 -25.75 14.51
N VAL A 54 -1.73 -24.88 13.61
CA VAL A 54 -2.44 -24.52 12.35
C VAL A 54 -1.39 -24.25 11.26
N ALA A 55 -1.64 -24.73 10.03
CA ALA A 55 -0.86 -24.35 8.86
C ALA A 55 -1.29 -22.94 8.43
N ASP A 56 -0.65 -21.91 9.01
CA ASP A 56 -0.91 -20.49 8.78
C ASP A 56 0.41 -19.71 8.78
N PRO A 57 0.46 -18.45 8.28
CA PRO A 57 1.64 -17.57 8.27
C PRO A 57 2.53 -17.63 9.54
N LEU A 58 1.93 -17.80 10.72
CA LEU A 58 2.66 -18.02 11.98
C LEU A 58 3.65 -19.19 11.95
N SER A 59 3.38 -20.24 11.17
CA SER A 59 4.27 -21.40 10.98
C SER A 59 5.55 -21.01 10.24
N ILE A 60 5.46 -20.09 9.28
CA ILE A 60 6.63 -19.57 8.54
C ILE A 60 7.45 -18.67 9.47
N LEU A 61 6.80 -17.75 10.19
CA LEU A 61 7.47 -16.89 11.16
C LEU A 61 8.14 -17.71 12.27
N ALA A 62 7.46 -18.73 12.81
CA ALA A 62 8.02 -19.64 13.82
C ALA A 62 9.21 -20.45 13.28
N SER A 63 9.14 -20.90 12.02
CA SER A 63 10.24 -21.60 11.35
C SER A 63 11.47 -20.70 11.20
N ILE A 64 11.28 -19.45 10.76
CA ILE A 64 12.34 -18.46 10.63
C ILE A 64 12.95 -18.12 12.00
N ALA A 65 12.12 -17.91 13.02
CA ALA A 65 12.58 -17.65 14.38
C ALA A 65 13.41 -18.82 14.94
N GLY A 66 13.01 -20.06 14.68
CA GLY A 66 13.78 -21.25 15.02
C GLY A 66 15.15 -21.30 14.34
N LEU A 67 15.20 -20.94 13.05
CA LEU A 67 16.44 -20.84 12.29
C LEU A 67 17.39 -19.76 12.84
N VAL A 68 16.87 -18.57 13.18
CA VAL A 68 17.64 -17.48 13.78
C VAL A 68 18.23 -17.92 15.13
N ALA A 69 17.43 -18.56 15.99
CA ALA A 69 17.90 -19.05 17.28
C ALA A 69 19.03 -20.08 17.15
N LEU A 70 18.92 -21.01 16.19
CA LEU A 70 19.96 -21.99 15.91
C LEU A 70 21.24 -21.34 15.38
N ALA A 71 21.12 -20.41 14.42
CA ALA A 71 22.27 -19.70 13.87
C ALA A 71 23.02 -18.91 14.94
N ASP A 72 22.31 -18.24 15.85
CA ASP A 72 22.88 -17.49 16.97
C ASP A 72 23.58 -18.41 17.99
N LEU A 73 23.00 -19.57 18.30
CA LEU A 73 23.61 -20.55 19.19
C LEU A 73 24.94 -21.09 18.60
N ILE A 74 24.95 -21.41 17.31
CA ILE A 74 26.15 -21.89 16.60
C ILE A 74 27.20 -20.79 16.50
N PHE A 75 26.79 -19.55 16.25
CA PHE A 75 27.69 -18.40 16.22
C PHE A 75 28.36 -18.18 17.58
N ARG A 76 27.62 -18.25 18.68
CA ARG A 76 28.14 -18.08 20.04
C ARG A 76 29.14 -19.18 20.42
N SER A 77 28.79 -20.44 20.16
CA SER A 77 29.66 -21.59 20.44
C SER A 77 30.93 -21.56 19.57
N GLY A 78 30.78 -21.27 18.27
CA GLY A 78 31.91 -21.13 17.34
C GLY A 78 32.84 -19.97 17.71
N THR A 79 32.31 -18.79 18.02
CA THR A 79 33.16 -17.65 18.42
C THR A 79 33.88 -17.88 19.74
N LYS A 80 33.27 -18.59 20.69
CA LYS A 80 33.93 -19.02 21.92
C LYS A 80 35.09 -19.97 21.62
N TYR A 81 34.93 -20.89 20.66
CA TYR A 81 35.99 -21.80 20.22
C TYR A 81 37.17 -21.05 19.60
N VAL A 82 36.91 -20.17 18.63
CA VAL A 82 37.95 -19.37 17.95
C VAL A 82 38.72 -18.48 18.94
N LYS A 83 38.05 -17.89 19.94
CA LYS A 83 38.70 -17.08 20.97
C LYS A 83 39.55 -17.90 21.95
N SER A 84 39.12 -19.14 22.25
CA SER A 84 39.77 -19.98 23.25
C SER A 84 41.01 -20.70 22.72
N TYR A 85 41.18 -20.79 21.39
CA TYR A 85 42.27 -21.53 20.78
C TYR A 85 43.00 -20.73 19.71
N ARG A 86 44.27 -20.38 19.99
CA ARG A 86 45.15 -19.64 19.07
C ARG A 86 45.45 -20.38 17.75
N GLY A 87 45.22 -21.70 17.68
CA GLY A 87 45.43 -22.54 16.49
C GLY A 87 44.14 -22.93 15.77
N ALA A 88 43.02 -22.23 16.02
CA ALA A 88 41.74 -22.55 15.39
C ALA A 88 41.89 -22.56 13.87
N SER A 89 41.44 -23.64 13.24
CA SER A 89 41.49 -23.80 11.78
C SER A 89 40.73 -22.65 11.13
N THR A 90 41.34 -22.03 10.10
CA THR A 90 40.77 -20.92 9.33
C THR A 90 39.37 -21.22 8.80
N GLU A 91 39.08 -22.50 8.56
CA GLU A 91 37.80 -23.04 8.14
C GLU A 91 36.70 -22.80 9.19
N VAL A 92 37.00 -22.91 10.48
CA VAL A 92 36.04 -22.63 11.55
C VAL A 92 35.67 -21.15 11.57
N GLY A 93 36.65 -20.27 11.39
CA GLY A 93 36.42 -18.82 11.28
C GLY A 93 35.55 -18.45 10.07
N ASN A 94 35.82 -19.08 8.92
CA ASN A 94 35.02 -18.89 7.70
C ASN A 94 33.59 -19.38 7.90
N LEU A 95 33.38 -20.56 8.48
CA LEU A 95 32.05 -21.10 8.78
C LEU A 95 31.24 -20.16 9.67
N ILE A 96 31.82 -19.66 10.76
CA ILE A 96 31.15 -18.71 11.66
C ILE A 96 30.73 -17.43 10.94
N ARG A 97 31.56 -16.95 9.99
CA ARG A 97 31.25 -15.77 9.18
C ARG A 97 30.06 -16.02 8.26
N GLU A 98 30.02 -17.18 7.61
CA GLU A 98 28.91 -17.55 6.72
C GLU A 98 27.59 -17.78 7.49
N ILE A 99 27.66 -18.36 8.69
CA ILE A 99 26.51 -18.52 9.59
C ILE A 99 26.00 -17.17 10.10
N ARG A 100 26.91 -16.22 10.37
CA ARG A 100 26.51 -14.85 10.70
C ARG A 100 25.78 -14.19 9.54
N SER A 101 26.26 -14.37 8.31
CA SER A 101 25.58 -13.87 7.11
C SER A 101 24.17 -14.46 7.00
N LEU A 102 24.04 -15.76 7.25
CA LEU A 102 22.75 -16.45 7.24
C LEU A 102 21.80 -15.92 8.32
N SER A 103 22.28 -15.71 9.55
CA SER A 103 21.48 -15.11 10.64
C SER A 103 20.92 -13.74 10.26
N VAL A 104 21.73 -12.88 9.62
CA VAL A 104 21.28 -11.56 9.15
C VAL A 104 20.18 -11.69 8.10
N ILE A 105 20.34 -12.58 7.12
CA ILE A 105 19.35 -12.78 6.05
C ILE A 105 18.04 -13.33 6.64
N LEU A 106 18.12 -14.30 7.55
CA LEU A 106 16.96 -14.86 8.24
C LEU A 106 16.25 -13.83 9.13
N HIS A 107 16.99 -12.94 9.78
CA HIS A 107 16.41 -11.86 10.56
C HIS A 107 15.67 -10.86 9.67
N ASN A 108 16.25 -10.48 8.52
CA ASN A 108 15.58 -9.63 7.54
C ASN A 108 14.30 -10.30 7.02
N LEU A 109 14.34 -11.61 6.75
CA LEU A 109 13.17 -12.38 6.36
C LEU A 109 12.10 -12.41 7.46
N SER A 110 12.49 -12.49 8.73
CA SER A 110 11.57 -12.43 9.88
C SER A 110 10.85 -11.09 9.97
N LEU A 111 11.54 -9.98 9.69
CA LEU A 111 10.94 -8.64 9.68
C LEU A 111 9.89 -8.52 8.57
N VAL A 112 10.24 -8.98 7.36
CA VAL A 112 9.32 -8.98 6.22
C VAL A 112 8.11 -9.89 6.48
N ALA A 113 8.30 -11.07 7.07
CA ALA A 113 7.21 -11.97 7.43
C ALA A 113 6.27 -11.35 8.48
N PHE A 114 6.81 -10.65 9.48
CA PHE A 114 6.02 -9.96 10.50
C PHE A 114 5.16 -8.82 9.91
N ASP A 115 5.75 -7.98 9.06
CA ASP A 115 5.04 -6.85 8.42
C ASP A 115 3.88 -7.35 7.51
N LEU A 116 4.07 -8.52 6.88
CA LEU A 116 3.04 -9.17 6.07
C LEU A 116 1.90 -9.77 6.91
N GLU A 117 2.15 -10.15 8.17
CA GLU A 117 1.13 -10.66 9.10
C GLU A 117 0.26 -9.57 9.73
N GLU A 118 0.80 -8.38 9.98
CA GLU A 118 0.04 -7.24 10.53
C GLU A 118 -0.89 -6.57 9.51
N THR A 119 -0.66 -6.80 8.21
CA THR A 119 -1.49 -6.21 7.15
C THR A 119 -2.76 -7.04 6.97
N GLU A 120 -3.94 -6.51 7.35
CA GLU A 120 -5.22 -7.22 7.25
C GLU A 120 -5.46 -7.86 5.86
N PRO A 121 -6.11 -9.05 5.81
CA PRO A 121 -6.40 -9.77 4.58
C PRO A 121 -7.49 -9.05 3.79
N THR A 122 -7.12 -7.97 3.10
CA THR A 122 -7.97 -7.40 2.05
C THR A 122 -8.02 -8.41 0.90
N ALA A 123 -9.24 -8.79 0.52
CA ALA A 123 -9.60 -9.94 -0.31
C ALA A 123 -9.12 -9.91 -1.79
N ALA A 124 -7.94 -9.35 -2.07
CA ALA A 124 -7.38 -9.25 -3.41
C ALA A 124 -5.90 -9.65 -3.51
N VAL A 125 -5.29 -10.24 -2.48
CA VAL A 125 -3.95 -10.85 -2.60
C VAL A 125 -4.10 -12.25 -3.21
N HIS A 126 -4.42 -12.29 -4.51
CA HIS A 126 -4.23 -13.51 -5.28
C HIS A 126 -2.74 -13.84 -5.32
N GLU A 127 -2.40 -15.01 -4.79
CA GLU A 127 -1.27 -15.85 -5.19
C GLU A 127 0.05 -15.11 -5.45
N SER A 128 0.56 -14.39 -4.46
CA SER A 128 2.02 -14.21 -4.39
C SER A 128 2.60 -15.51 -3.85
N SER A 129 2.76 -16.49 -4.75
CA SER A 129 3.60 -17.66 -4.50
C SER A 129 5.00 -17.14 -4.19
N SER A 130 5.30 -16.94 -2.92
CA SER A 130 6.64 -16.62 -2.45
C SER A 130 7.65 -17.53 -3.14
N VAL A 131 8.64 -16.95 -3.81
CA VAL A 131 9.68 -17.72 -4.52
C VAL A 131 10.50 -18.55 -3.53
N LEU A 132 10.50 -18.17 -2.24
CA LEU A 132 11.02 -18.98 -1.14
C LEU A 132 10.12 -20.20 -0.88
N GLN A 133 10.39 -21.27 -1.62
CA GLN A 133 9.75 -22.55 -1.36
C GLN A 133 10.10 -23.07 0.06
N PRO A 134 9.13 -23.58 0.84
CA PRO A 134 9.32 -24.02 2.22
C PRO A 134 10.41 -25.07 2.44
N HIS A 135 10.74 -25.87 1.41
CA HIS A 135 11.78 -26.90 1.51
C HIS A 135 13.18 -26.31 1.67
N TYR A 136 13.47 -25.13 1.11
CA TYR A 136 14.78 -24.48 1.30
C TYR A 136 15.00 -24.04 2.76
N LEU A 137 13.94 -23.60 3.44
CA LEU A 137 13.99 -23.29 4.86
C LEU A 137 14.14 -24.56 5.71
N HIS A 138 13.46 -25.63 5.32
CA HIS A 138 13.58 -26.93 5.98
C HIS A 138 15.00 -27.51 5.87
N ASP A 139 15.58 -27.50 4.68
CA ASP A 139 16.94 -28.00 4.45
C ASP A 139 17.98 -27.18 5.22
N CYS A 140 17.82 -25.85 5.24
CA CYS A 140 18.64 -24.94 6.04
C CYS A 140 18.52 -25.27 7.54
N HIS A 141 17.32 -25.59 8.02
CA HIS A 141 17.07 -25.97 9.40
C HIS A 141 17.76 -27.30 9.76
N GLN A 142 17.72 -28.27 8.85
CA GLN A 142 18.40 -29.55 9.03
C GLN A 142 19.93 -29.37 9.10
N LEU A 143 20.49 -28.50 8.26
CA LEU A 143 21.92 -28.17 8.26
C LEU A 143 22.35 -27.52 9.58
N LEU A 144 21.59 -26.51 10.04
CA LEU A 144 21.89 -25.84 11.31
C LEU A 144 21.70 -26.78 12.51
N ARG A 145 20.71 -27.67 12.51
CA ARG A 145 20.56 -28.71 13.54
C ARG A 145 21.72 -29.70 13.55
N ARG A 146 22.27 -30.07 12.39
CA ARG A 146 23.46 -30.92 12.31
C ARG A 146 24.69 -30.24 12.91
N LEU A 147 24.86 -28.94 12.64
CA LEU A 147 25.91 -28.11 13.24
C LEU A 147 25.75 -28.02 14.76
N GLU A 148 24.55 -27.69 15.23
CA GLU A 148 24.22 -27.60 16.66
C GLU A 148 24.50 -28.93 17.37
N THR A 149 23.95 -30.05 16.87
CA THR A 149 24.12 -31.36 17.51
C THR A 149 25.59 -31.81 17.55
N GLY A 150 26.40 -31.49 16.53
CA GLY A 150 27.84 -31.73 16.57
C GLY A 150 28.53 -30.91 17.67
N LEU A 151 28.17 -29.64 17.81
CA LEU A 151 28.71 -28.74 18.84
C LEU A 151 28.25 -29.12 20.26
N SER A 152 26.98 -29.48 20.45
CA SER A 152 26.44 -29.92 21.74
C SER A 152 27.00 -31.26 22.19
N ARG A 153 27.32 -32.19 21.26
CA ARG A 153 28.03 -33.44 21.60
C ARG A 153 29.45 -33.18 22.09
N THR A 154 30.14 -32.20 21.51
CA THR A 154 31.43 -31.76 22.03
C THR A 154 31.30 -31.08 23.38
N GLU A 155 30.20 -30.38 23.68
CA GLU A 155 29.97 -29.80 25.01
C GLU A 155 29.62 -30.85 26.08
N ALA A 156 28.72 -31.80 25.80
CA ALA A 156 28.34 -32.83 26.77
C ALA A 156 29.48 -33.81 27.14
N SER A 157 30.43 -34.02 26.22
CA SER A 157 31.65 -34.79 26.50
C SER A 157 32.65 -34.02 27.38
N LEU A 158 32.47 -32.70 27.58
CA LEU A 158 33.24 -31.90 28.53
C LEU A 158 32.77 -32.06 29.97
N ASP A 159 31.47 -32.24 30.18
CA ASP A 159 30.94 -32.24 31.55
C ASP A 159 31.24 -33.55 32.30
N SER A 160 31.40 -34.67 31.57
CA SER A 160 31.61 -36.01 32.13
C SER A 160 33.08 -36.48 32.24
N GLY A 161 34.07 -35.70 31.77
CA GLY A 161 35.49 -36.11 31.72
C GLY A 161 36.41 -35.52 32.81
N SER A 162 37.58 -36.14 33.01
CA SER A 162 38.65 -35.65 33.91
C SER A 162 39.24 -34.29 33.43
N GLU A 163 39.84 -33.47 34.31
CA GLU A 163 40.28 -32.08 34.00
C GLU A 163 41.14 -31.95 32.73
N HIS A 164 42.05 -32.89 32.47
CA HIS A 164 42.88 -32.89 31.26
C HIS A 164 42.10 -33.31 30.00
N GLN A 165 41.09 -34.17 30.17
CA GLN A 165 40.19 -34.58 29.10
C GLN A 165 39.20 -33.47 28.75
N ARG A 166 38.84 -32.61 29.71
CA ARG A 166 38.10 -31.36 29.48
C ARG A 166 38.90 -30.35 28.67
N LEU A 167 40.21 -30.23 28.94
CA LEU A 167 41.10 -29.42 28.12
C LEU A 167 41.23 -29.99 26.70
N TYR A 168 41.49 -31.29 26.55
CA TYR A 168 41.62 -31.96 25.25
C TYR A 168 40.32 -32.00 24.43
N ALA A 169 39.16 -32.14 25.05
CA ALA A 169 37.87 -32.10 24.37
C ALA A 169 37.44 -30.65 24.05
N ARG A 170 37.87 -29.63 24.83
CA ARG A 170 37.74 -28.20 24.46
C ARG A 170 38.55 -27.86 23.20
N LEU A 171 39.56 -28.67 22.91
CA LEU A 171 40.51 -28.51 21.81
C LEU A 171 40.04 -29.16 20.50
N LYS A 172 39.02 -30.02 20.51
CA LYS A 172 38.62 -30.79 19.32
C LYS A 172 37.32 -30.27 18.72
N TRP A 173 37.45 -29.46 17.66
CA TRP A 173 36.35 -29.16 16.76
C TRP A 173 35.65 -30.48 16.35
N PRO A 174 34.31 -30.57 16.40
CA PRO A 174 33.59 -31.84 16.23
C PRO A 174 33.75 -32.45 14.83
N PHE A 175 34.04 -31.60 13.84
CA PHE A 175 33.97 -31.95 12.43
C PHE A 175 35.37 -32.09 11.83
N THR A 176 35.49 -32.92 10.80
CA THR A 176 36.73 -33.01 10.02
C THR A 176 36.93 -31.76 9.16
N SER A 177 38.15 -31.50 8.66
CA SER A 177 38.41 -30.38 7.74
C SER A 177 37.59 -30.50 6.46
N THR A 178 37.39 -31.71 5.94
CA THR A 178 36.54 -32.00 4.78
C THR A 178 35.07 -31.72 5.08
N GLU A 179 34.54 -32.22 6.19
CA GLU A 179 33.15 -31.99 6.60
C GLU A 179 32.88 -30.50 6.88
N SER A 180 33.86 -29.79 7.45
CA SER A 180 33.76 -28.34 7.66
C SER A 180 33.69 -27.57 6.34
N LYS A 181 34.46 -27.99 5.32
CA LYS A 181 34.43 -27.37 3.99
C LYS A 181 33.13 -27.63 3.26
N GLU A 182 32.60 -28.85 3.32
CA GLU A 182 31.28 -29.19 2.76
C GLU A 182 30.19 -28.34 3.43
N MET A 183 30.24 -28.21 4.75
CA MET A 183 29.26 -27.43 5.50
C MET A 183 29.32 -25.93 5.18
N ILE A 184 30.52 -25.39 4.95
CA ILE A 184 30.69 -24.00 4.46
C ILE A 184 30.04 -23.84 3.09
N GLN A 185 30.27 -24.78 2.16
CA GLN A 185 29.68 -24.74 0.82
C GLN A 185 28.15 -24.81 0.87
N ASP A 186 27.60 -25.67 1.73
CA ASP A 186 26.15 -25.77 1.92
C ASP A 186 25.57 -24.49 2.50
N VAL A 187 26.17 -23.89 3.54
CA VAL A 187 25.71 -22.61 4.10
C VAL A 187 25.79 -21.49 3.06
N GLN A 188 26.86 -21.43 2.28
CA GLN A 188 27.00 -20.45 1.19
C GLN A 188 25.93 -20.63 0.12
N ARG A 189 25.62 -21.88 -0.25
CA ARG A 189 24.54 -22.20 -1.20
C ARG A 189 23.19 -21.72 -0.69
N TYR A 190 22.83 -22.04 0.56
CA TYR A 190 21.54 -21.60 1.12
C TYR A 190 21.47 -20.08 1.30
N ASN A 191 22.57 -19.43 1.68
CA ASN A 191 22.67 -17.96 1.69
C ASN A 191 22.32 -17.36 0.31
N GLN A 192 22.93 -17.89 -0.75
CA GLN A 192 22.69 -17.42 -2.11
C GLN A 192 21.24 -17.66 -2.54
N ILE A 193 20.71 -18.87 -2.31
CA ILE A 193 19.32 -19.22 -2.66
C ILE A 193 18.34 -18.27 -1.97
N ILE A 194 18.43 -18.12 -0.64
CA ILE A 194 17.50 -17.27 0.13
C ILE A 194 17.60 -15.81 -0.33
N HIS A 195 18.82 -15.31 -0.54
CA HIS A 195 19.03 -13.94 -1.01
C HIS A 195 18.44 -13.70 -2.41
N THR A 196 18.64 -14.63 -3.35
CA THR A 196 18.11 -14.49 -4.71
C THR A 196 16.59 -14.59 -4.74
N ALA A 197 15.98 -15.46 -3.94
CA ALA A 197 14.53 -15.59 -3.83
C ALA A 197 13.92 -14.31 -3.22
N LEU A 198 14.49 -13.79 -2.13
CA LEU A 198 14.09 -12.51 -1.53
C LEU A 198 14.18 -11.35 -2.52
N ALA A 199 15.28 -11.27 -3.29
CA ALA A 199 15.44 -10.25 -4.31
C ALA A 199 14.37 -10.36 -5.41
N ALA A 200 14.06 -11.59 -5.85
CA ALA A 200 13.00 -11.83 -6.83
C ALA A 200 11.62 -11.41 -6.31
N ASP A 201 11.29 -11.73 -5.06
CA ASP A 201 10.03 -11.32 -4.41
C ASP A 201 9.94 -9.79 -4.30
N SER A 202 11.03 -9.12 -3.91
CA SER A 202 11.06 -7.66 -3.84
C SER A 202 10.85 -6.99 -5.21
N LEU A 203 11.41 -7.57 -6.27
CA LEU A 203 11.21 -7.10 -7.64
C LEU A 203 9.78 -7.33 -8.13
N ALA A 204 9.16 -8.46 -7.75
CA ALA A 204 7.77 -8.74 -8.06
C ALA A 204 6.82 -7.74 -7.37
N MET A 205 7.07 -7.43 -6.10
CA MET A 205 6.33 -6.40 -5.36
C MET A 205 6.53 -5.01 -5.95
N LEU A 206 7.76 -4.63 -6.30
CA LEU A 206 8.04 -3.36 -6.98
C LEU A 206 7.30 -3.25 -8.31
N LYS A 207 7.29 -4.32 -9.11
CA LYS A 207 6.53 -4.37 -10.37
C LYS A 207 5.02 -4.17 -10.12
N HIS A 208 4.47 -4.81 -9.08
CA HIS A 208 3.07 -4.64 -8.70
C HIS A 208 2.76 -3.19 -8.29
N CYS A 209 3.62 -2.56 -7.46
CA CYS A 209 3.49 -1.15 -7.09
C CYS A 209 3.53 -0.22 -8.31
N LEU A 210 4.45 -0.45 -9.25
CA LEU A 210 4.56 0.33 -10.49
C LEU A 210 3.31 0.18 -11.38
N SER A 211 2.73 -1.02 -11.48
CA SER A 211 1.48 -1.24 -12.22
C SER A 211 0.32 -0.46 -11.60
N ARG A 212 0.17 -0.52 -10.27
CA ARG A 212 -0.88 0.21 -9.54
C ARG A 212 -0.72 1.72 -9.67
N GLN A 213 0.52 2.22 -9.81
CA GLN A 213 0.78 3.63 -10.06
C GLN A 213 0.22 4.08 -11.42
N ASP A 214 0.35 3.26 -12.47
CA ASP A 214 -0.22 3.57 -13.78
C ASP A 214 -1.75 3.59 -13.74
N GLU A 215 -2.37 2.64 -13.03
CA GLU A 215 -3.82 2.64 -12.81
C GLU A 215 -4.31 3.90 -12.08
N ILE A 216 -3.60 4.33 -11.03
CA ILE A 216 -3.92 5.57 -10.31
C ILE A 216 -3.80 6.78 -11.24
N LYS A 217 -2.74 6.86 -12.04
CA LYS A 217 -2.55 7.94 -13.00
C LYS A 217 -3.68 7.98 -14.03
N ASN A 218 -4.02 6.83 -14.61
CA ASN A 218 -5.12 6.71 -15.56
C ASN A 218 -6.48 7.08 -14.92
N GLY A 219 -6.67 6.74 -13.64
CA GLY A 219 -7.84 7.16 -12.87
C GLY A 219 -7.89 8.67 -12.64
N LEU A 220 -6.76 9.30 -12.32
CA LEU A 220 -6.65 10.73 -12.12
C LEU A 220 -6.92 11.52 -13.41
N ASP A 221 -6.39 11.05 -14.54
CA ASP A 221 -6.64 11.67 -15.85
C ASP A 221 -8.13 11.64 -16.20
N LYS A 222 -8.82 10.51 -15.93
CA LYS A 222 -10.28 10.42 -16.10
C LYS A 222 -11.05 11.39 -15.20
N ILE A 223 -10.62 11.55 -13.94
CA ILE A 223 -11.22 12.50 -13.00
C ILE A 223 -11.02 13.92 -13.50
N SER A 224 -9.81 14.27 -13.96
CA SER A 224 -9.51 15.60 -14.52
C SER A 224 -10.41 15.92 -15.71
N LEU A 225 -10.51 15.00 -16.68
CA LEU A 225 -11.39 15.16 -17.85
C LEU A 225 -12.87 15.32 -17.45
N THR A 226 -13.31 14.63 -16.40
CA THR A 226 -14.69 14.76 -15.90
C THR A 226 -14.91 16.11 -15.24
N ALA A 227 -13.94 16.60 -14.46
CA ALA A 227 -14.01 17.91 -13.82
C ALA A 227 -14.06 19.04 -14.85
N GLU A 228 -13.24 18.98 -15.91
CA GLU A 228 -13.27 19.95 -17.01
C GLU A 228 -14.64 20.00 -17.70
N ARG A 229 -15.23 18.83 -18.01
CA ARG A 229 -16.58 18.77 -18.60
C ARG A 229 -17.66 19.35 -17.68
N ILE A 230 -17.58 19.10 -16.38
CA ILE A 230 -18.53 19.67 -15.40
C ILE A 230 -18.42 21.19 -15.39
N LEU A 231 -17.20 21.74 -15.38
CA LEU A 231 -16.97 23.18 -15.43
C LEU A 231 -17.55 23.80 -16.72
N GLU A 232 -17.33 23.18 -17.88
CA GLU A 232 -17.91 23.64 -19.14
C GLU A 232 -19.44 23.69 -19.11
N ILE A 233 -20.08 22.64 -18.56
CA ILE A 233 -21.54 22.59 -18.41
C ILE A 233 -22.02 23.68 -17.46
N GLN A 234 -21.35 23.88 -16.33
CA GLN A 234 -21.71 24.93 -15.37
C GLN A 234 -21.60 26.33 -15.97
N VAL A 235 -20.54 26.60 -16.73
CA VAL A 235 -20.37 27.86 -17.45
C VAL A 235 -21.53 28.07 -18.43
N LYS A 236 -21.88 27.07 -19.24
CA LYS A 236 -23.02 27.16 -20.17
C LYS A 236 -24.34 27.42 -19.44
N ILE A 237 -24.63 26.69 -18.35
CA ILE A 237 -25.83 26.89 -17.54
C ILE A 237 -25.89 28.33 -17.00
N SER A 238 -24.76 28.85 -16.49
CA SER A 238 -24.70 30.22 -15.97
C SER A 238 -24.96 31.28 -17.05
N HIS A 239 -24.40 31.07 -18.24
CA HIS A 239 -24.56 31.97 -19.38
C HIS A 239 -26.01 31.92 -19.91
N ASP A 240 -26.60 30.74 -20.01
CA ASP A 240 -28.00 30.55 -20.41
C ASP A 240 -28.96 31.14 -19.38
N ALA A 241 -28.68 30.99 -18.08
CA ALA A 241 -29.46 31.62 -17.03
C ALA A 241 -29.42 33.16 -17.15
N LYS A 242 -28.25 33.73 -17.44
CA LYS A 242 -28.09 35.17 -17.65
C LYS A 242 -28.82 35.64 -18.92
N ARG A 243 -28.66 34.92 -20.03
CA ARG A 243 -29.38 35.18 -21.29
C ARG A 243 -30.90 35.16 -21.07
N ASN A 244 -31.40 34.14 -20.38
CA ASN A 244 -32.83 34.00 -20.09
C ASN A 244 -33.32 35.10 -19.14
N GLN A 245 -32.49 35.59 -18.22
CA GLN A 245 -32.82 36.75 -17.39
C GLN A 245 -33.00 38.01 -18.25
N VAL A 246 -32.04 38.30 -19.13
CA VAL A 246 -32.14 39.46 -20.05
C VAL A 246 -33.40 39.36 -20.92
N LEU A 247 -33.71 38.17 -21.45
CA LEU A 247 -34.93 37.94 -22.22
C LEU A 247 -36.20 38.13 -21.37
N ARG A 248 -36.20 37.81 -20.07
CA ARG A 248 -37.34 38.10 -19.19
C ARG A 248 -37.49 39.59 -18.90
N ASP A 249 -36.38 40.26 -18.60
CA ASP A 249 -36.38 41.66 -18.18
C ASP A 249 -36.77 42.59 -19.34
N PHE A 250 -36.26 42.32 -20.55
CA PHE A 250 -36.44 43.16 -21.73
C PHE A 250 -37.40 42.58 -22.77
N GLY A 251 -37.72 41.29 -22.74
CA GLY A 251 -38.60 40.60 -23.69
C GLY A 251 -40.08 40.63 -23.31
N ARG A 252 -40.57 41.73 -22.73
CA ARG A 252 -42.01 41.91 -22.40
C ARG A 252 -42.92 41.70 -23.61
N VAL A 253 -42.42 41.98 -24.81
CA VAL A 253 -43.09 41.72 -26.08
C VAL A 253 -42.23 40.75 -26.86
N ASN A 254 -42.78 39.59 -27.21
CA ASN A 254 -42.11 38.65 -28.11
C ASN A 254 -42.23 39.17 -29.55
N PRO A 255 -41.14 39.62 -30.19
CA PRO A 255 -41.20 40.20 -31.53
C PRO A 255 -41.50 39.17 -32.62
N ARG A 256 -41.46 37.87 -32.30
CA ARG A 256 -41.62 36.79 -33.26
C ARG A 256 -42.99 36.78 -33.94
N GLY A 257 -44.07 37.04 -33.20
CA GLY A 257 -45.42 37.06 -33.77
C GLY A 257 -45.58 38.18 -34.80
N GLU A 258 -45.09 39.38 -34.47
CA GLU A 258 -45.08 40.53 -35.38
C GLU A 258 -44.16 40.27 -36.58
N TYR A 259 -42.97 39.72 -36.35
CA TYR A 259 -42.05 39.32 -37.41
C TYR A 259 -42.71 38.34 -38.39
N GLU A 260 -43.30 37.24 -37.90
CA GLU A 260 -43.94 36.23 -38.75
C GLU A 260 -45.14 36.80 -39.53
N THR A 261 -45.88 37.71 -38.92
CA THR A 261 -47.01 38.39 -39.57
C THR A 261 -46.53 39.31 -40.69
N ASN A 262 -45.58 40.19 -40.40
CA ASN A 262 -45.01 41.11 -41.40
C ASN A 262 -44.26 40.36 -42.50
N ARG A 263 -43.63 39.23 -42.18
CA ARG A 263 -43.00 38.33 -43.16
C ARG A 263 -44.01 37.74 -44.14
N LYS A 264 -45.18 37.31 -43.68
CA LYS A 264 -46.26 36.79 -44.54
C LYS A 264 -46.87 37.89 -45.41
N LEU A 265 -46.93 39.13 -44.92
CA LEU A 265 -47.42 40.29 -45.67
C LEU A 265 -46.41 40.77 -46.73
N ARG A 266 -45.12 40.44 -46.56
CA ARG A 266 -44.06 40.84 -47.50
C ARG A 266 -44.24 40.12 -48.84
N GLN A 267 -44.23 40.88 -49.92
CA GLN A 267 -44.02 40.35 -51.27
C GLN A 267 -42.51 40.30 -51.55
N GLY A 268 -42.04 39.25 -52.24
CA GLY A 268 -40.61 38.95 -52.35
C GLY A 268 -39.73 40.08 -52.93
N ARG A 269 -40.29 40.95 -53.78
CA ARG A 269 -39.55 42.09 -54.37
C ARG A 269 -39.58 43.37 -53.52
N THR A 270 -40.40 43.40 -52.47
CA THR A 270 -40.55 44.56 -51.60
C THR A 270 -39.31 44.73 -50.71
N GLY A 271 -38.75 45.94 -50.73
CA GLY A 271 -37.57 46.32 -49.93
C GLY A 271 -36.22 46.08 -50.60
N LEU A 272 -36.16 45.53 -51.82
CA LEU A 272 -34.90 45.31 -52.54
C LEU A 272 -34.11 46.61 -52.78
N TRP A 273 -34.80 47.71 -53.07
CA TRP A 273 -34.18 49.02 -53.24
C TRP A 273 -33.45 49.50 -51.97
N LEU A 274 -33.88 49.01 -50.80
CA LEU A 274 -33.26 49.32 -49.51
C LEU A 274 -32.13 48.33 -49.22
N THR A 275 -32.39 47.01 -49.28
CA THR A 275 -31.41 45.98 -48.90
C THR A 275 -30.25 45.85 -49.88
N GLN A 276 -30.40 46.29 -51.13
CA GLN A 276 -29.34 46.36 -52.15
C GLN A 276 -28.82 47.80 -52.36
N GLY A 277 -29.24 48.72 -51.50
CA GLY A 277 -28.88 50.12 -51.58
C GLY A 277 -27.58 50.42 -50.81
N PRO A 278 -26.85 51.47 -51.20
CA PRO A 278 -25.60 51.86 -50.55
C PRO A 278 -25.78 52.22 -49.06
N ASP A 279 -26.97 52.71 -48.68
CA ASP A 279 -27.28 53.06 -47.29
C ASP A 279 -27.34 51.83 -46.37
N PHE A 280 -27.88 50.72 -46.89
CA PHE A 280 -27.93 49.46 -46.16
C PHE A 280 -26.54 48.83 -46.05
N ASP A 281 -25.78 48.82 -47.15
CA ASP A 281 -24.39 48.30 -47.15
C ASP A 281 -23.50 49.06 -46.17
N PHE A 282 -23.62 50.39 -46.14
CA PHE A 282 -22.91 51.25 -45.21
C PHE A 282 -23.31 50.95 -43.76
N TRP A 283 -24.60 50.81 -43.49
CA TRP A 283 -25.11 50.46 -42.17
C TRP A 283 -24.63 49.08 -41.71
N TYR A 284 -24.73 48.07 -42.58
CA TYR A 284 -24.37 46.69 -42.27
C TYR A 284 -22.87 46.51 -42.02
N SER A 285 -22.02 47.20 -42.81
CA SER A 285 -20.56 47.05 -42.72
C SER A 285 -19.92 47.91 -41.61
N THR A 286 -20.60 48.95 -41.13
CA THR A 286 -20.04 49.91 -40.16
C THR A 286 -20.54 49.63 -38.74
N LEU A 287 -19.63 49.17 -37.88
CA LEU A 287 -19.94 48.86 -36.48
C LEU A 287 -20.42 50.10 -35.71
N GLY A 288 -21.61 50.02 -35.10
CA GLY A 288 -22.22 51.11 -34.32
C GLY A 288 -22.97 52.17 -35.14
N SER A 289 -23.08 51.98 -36.46
CA SER A 289 -23.89 52.85 -37.32
C SER A 289 -25.41 52.68 -37.06
N ARG A 290 -26.22 53.65 -37.51
CA ARG A 290 -27.68 53.66 -37.31
C ARG A 290 -28.38 53.99 -38.62
N LEU A 291 -29.38 53.18 -38.98
CA LEU A 291 -30.27 53.45 -40.10
C LEU A 291 -31.64 53.90 -39.59
N TRP A 292 -32.20 54.95 -40.18
CA TRP A 292 -33.49 55.51 -39.79
C TRP A 292 -34.51 55.43 -40.93
N CYS A 293 -35.51 54.56 -40.78
CA CYS A 293 -36.59 54.39 -41.76
C CYS A 293 -37.85 55.17 -41.36
N SER A 294 -38.08 56.35 -41.96
CA SER A 294 -39.26 57.19 -41.69
C SER A 294 -40.37 57.03 -42.73
N GLY A 295 -41.63 57.21 -42.32
CA GLY A 295 -42.79 57.20 -43.22
C GLY A 295 -44.12 57.21 -42.48
N ILE A 296 -45.23 57.48 -43.18
CA ILE A 296 -46.58 57.50 -42.59
C ILE A 296 -46.99 56.13 -42.01
N PRO A 297 -47.95 56.06 -41.08
CA PRO A 297 -48.56 54.80 -40.67
C PRO A 297 -49.06 54.01 -41.88
N GLY A 298 -48.84 52.69 -41.89
CA GLY A 298 -49.21 51.84 -43.03
C GLY A 298 -48.24 51.84 -44.23
N ALA A 299 -47.19 52.68 -44.24
CA ALA A 299 -46.21 52.73 -45.35
C ALA A 299 -45.29 51.50 -45.48
N GLY A 300 -45.49 50.44 -44.69
CA GLY A 300 -44.71 49.20 -44.79
C GLY A 300 -43.37 49.18 -44.04
N LYS A 301 -43.11 50.10 -43.11
CA LYS A 301 -41.86 50.15 -42.32
C LYS A 301 -41.53 48.83 -41.61
N SER A 302 -42.52 48.19 -40.97
CA SER A 302 -42.32 46.91 -40.29
C SER A 302 -42.02 45.76 -41.25
N VAL A 303 -42.60 45.79 -42.45
CA VAL A 303 -42.30 44.83 -43.53
C VAL A 303 -40.87 45.04 -44.06
N LEU A 304 -40.41 46.29 -44.17
CA LEU A 304 -39.01 46.61 -44.51
C LEU A 304 -38.03 46.16 -43.41
N ALA A 305 -38.40 46.30 -42.13
CA ALA A 305 -37.57 45.80 -41.03
C ALA A 305 -37.39 44.27 -41.09
N VAL A 306 -38.43 43.52 -41.44
CA VAL A 306 -38.32 42.08 -41.72
C VAL A 306 -37.37 41.83 -42.89
N ALA A 307 -37.49 42.62 -43.96
CA ALA A 307 -36.63 42.46 -45.13
C ALA A 307 -35.15 42.62 -44.82
N MET A 308 -34.80 43.66 -44.06
CA MET A 308 -33.45 43.89 -43.58
C MET A 308 -32.96 42.78 -42.65
N THR A 309 -33.84 42.29 -41.75
CA THR A 309 -33.51 41.21 -40.80
C THR A 309 -33.21 39.91 -41.53
N GLU A 310 -33.99 39.56 -42.56
CA GLU A 310 -33.74 38.35 -43.37
C GLU A 310 -32.44 38.44 -44.15
N GLU A 311 -32.06 39.62 -44.65
CA GLU A 311 -30.78 39.82 -45.35
C GLU A 311 -29.59 39.68 -44.39
N CYS A 312 -29.71 40.16 -43.15
CA CYS A 312 -28.64 40.08 -42.16
C CYS A 312 -28.42 38.66 -41.58
N LEU A 313 -29.42 37.78 -41.68
CA LEU A 313 -29.41 36.43 -41.11
C LEU A 313 -29.05 35.33 -42.13
N GLN A 314 -28.91 35.68 -43.41
CA GLN A 314 -28.37 34.80 -44.45
C GLN A 314 -26.85 34.67 -44.31
#